data_AF-A0A553GPU3-F1
#
_entry.id   AF-A0A553GPU3-F1
#
_cell.length_a   1.000
_cell.length_b   1.000
_cell.length_c   1.000
_cell.angle_alpha   90.00
_cell.angle_beta   90.00
_cell.angle_gamma   90.00
#
_symmetry.space_group_name_H-M   'P 1'
#
loop_
_entity.id
_entity.type
_entity.pdbx_description
1 polymer ?
#
loop_
_entity_poly.entity_id
_entity_poly.type
_entity_poly.pdbx_seq_one_letter_code
_entity_poly.pdbx_strand_id
1 'polypeptide(L)'
;MIATTLNLKKILDKGDLYDSFVKQTESNGHIERNEVFVSEIPERYRYVREKLLLSIENDTIKLITKQQRQQILQHYTSLYQNVANVNHVIDQLGMLRQIIITSGLDNMSKTTDDYLTEAKEINKTRKNYQKSIREIEQAKESLRYIAQSRLKLDSLLIDLGNDTKDVSKLETEINSVVKKSKLSFDEVVKTEELIKSELKAAEEKRLKIETFAKNISNYEKQIEGMHNSIVEVVGKENKINELIEKAETALDLKHAEGIAASFISRYTEAKNSYILGAWIGGAIGLIVVATILTIVIATASYEEGLKWIPQLVGKVTAIGISIAGATFCSKRYIKQKNIAEDYAYKATLAKSIIAFTREIQKRGSDESVSEYLTKVLTEIHKDPLRDRNEDESGALTFDSVGVVERILKAASSYVGKNGEEKKVKNPHEN
;
A
#
# COMPACT_ATOMS: atom_id res chain seq x y z
N MET A 1 109.75 -65.57 -25.81
CA MET A 1 109.10 -64.53 -26.65
C MET A 1 108.37 -65.17 -27.82
N ILE A 2 109.04 -65.99 -28.64
CA ILE A 2 108.47 -66.71 -29.79
C ILE A 2 107.37 -67.71 -29.40
N ALA A 3 107.55 -68.45 -28.29
CA ALA A 3 106.59 -69.48 -27.86
C ALA A 3 105.19 -68.92 -27.50
N THR A 4 105.10 -67.76 -26.86
CA THR A 4 103.82 -67.17 -26.43
C THR A 4 102.99 -66.67 -27.61
N THR A 5 103.62 -65.99 -28.58
CA THR A 5 102.96 -65.51 -29.80
C THR A 5 102.55 -66.67 -30.72
N LEU A 6 103.39 -67.70 -30.85
CA LEU A 6 103.10 -68.89 -31.65
C LEU A 6 101.94 -69.70 -31.04
N ASN A 7 101.88 -69.83 -29.72
CA ASN A 7 100.78 -70.49 -29.03
C ASN A 7 99.48 -69.70 -29.17
N LEU A 8 99.52 -68.37 -29.04
CA LEU A 8 98.33 -67.54 -29.22
C LEU A 8 97.78 -67.64 -30.65
N LYS A 9 98.64 -67.56 -31.67
CA LYS A 9 98.25 -67.73 -33.08
C LYS A 9 97.60 -69.10 -33.33
N LYS A 10 98.21 -70.17 -32.82
CA LYS A 10 97.65 -71.53 -32.92
C LYS A 10 96.28 -71.68 -32.28
N ILE A 11 95.97 -70.95 -31.21
CA ILE A 11 94.64 -71.00 -30.56
C ILE A 11 93.64 -70.10 -31.31
N LEU A 12 94.07 -68.96 -31.86
CA LEU A 12 93.24 -68.06 -32.69
C LEU A 12 92.82 -68.70 -34.04
N ASP A 13 93.66 -69.57 -34.59
CA ASP A 13 93.46 -70.25 -35.87
C ASP A 13 92.49 -71.45 -35.78
N LYS A 14 92.13 -71.91 -34.58
CA LYS A 14 91.25 -73.08 -34.40
C LYS A 14 89.79 -72.87 -34.84
N GLY A 15 89.35 -71.63 -35.08
CA GLY A 15 88.10 -71.27 -35.79
C GLY A 15 86.76 -71.67 -35.13
N ASP A 16 86.77 -72.64 -34.23
CA ASP A 16 85.62 -73.32 -33.58
C ASP A 16 84.85 -72.48 -32.54
N LEU A 17 85.49 -71.45 -31.99
CA LEU A 17 84.89 -70.62 -30.94
C LEU A 17 83.78 -69.68 -31.42
N TYR A 18 83.89 -69.12 -32.63
CA TYR A 18 82.89 -68.17 -33.14
C TYR A 18 81.52 -68.86 -33.28
N ASP A 19 81.48 -70.03 -33.91
CA ASP A 19 80.27 -70.82 -34.10
C ASP A 19 79.68 -71.28 -32.76
N SER A 20 80.54 -71.57 -31.78
CA SER A 20 80.11 -71.93 -30.42
C SER A 20 79.44 -70.76 -29.71
N PHE A 21 79.91 -69.52 -29.92
CA PHE A 21 79.27 -68.32 -29.38
C PHE A 21 77.95 -68.00 -30.09
N VAL A 22 77.88 -68.15 -31.42
CA VAL A 22 76.62 -67.96 -32.17
C VAL A 22 75.54 -68.92 -31.65
N LYS A 23 75.85 -70.21 -31.52
CA LYS A 23 74.91 -71.21 -30.95
C LYS A 23 74.46 -70.88 -29.53
N GLN A 24 75.33 -70.29 -28.72
CA GLN A 24 74.97 -69.86 -27.36
C GLN A 24 74.07 -68.63 -27.33
N THR A 25 74.24 -67.71 -28.28
CA THR A 25 73.35 -66.55 -28.41
C THR A 25 71.93 -66.96 -28.81
N GLU A 26 71.80 -67.97 -29.68
CA GLU A 26 70.51 -68.55 -30.07
C GLU A 26 69.82 -69.25 -28.88
N SER A 27 70.59 -69.88 -27.98
CA SER A 27 70.06 -70.60 -26.81
C SER A 27 69.72 -69.71 -25.61
N ASN A 28 70.29 -68.50 -25.49
CA ASN A 28 70.25 -67.68 -24.25
C ASN A 28 69.88 -66.20 -24.50
N GLY A 29 69.26 -65.88 -25.64
CA GLY A 29 69.21 -64.56 -26.29
C GLY A 29 68.65 -63.34 -25.53
N HIS A 30 68.28 -63.46 -24.25
CA HIS A 30 67.72 -62.35 -23.46
C HIS A 30 68.44 -62.09 -22.12
N ILE A 31 69.56 -62.75 -21.85
CA ILE A 31 70.32 -62.48 -20.61
C ILE A 31 71.17 -61.20 -20.80
N GLU A 32 71.06 -60.25 -19.88
CA GLU A 32 71.83 -59.00 -19.84
C GLU A 32 72.70 -58.98 -18.58
N ARG A 33 73.99 -58.64 -18.71
CA ARG A 33 74.89 -58.42 -17.56
C ARG A 33 75.90 -57.32 -17.88
N ASN A 34 76.06 -56.38 -16.95
CA ASN A 34 76.98 -55.22 -17.09
C ASN A 34 76.73 -54.41 -18.38
N GLU A 35 75.46 -54.18 -18.74
CA GLU A 35 75.06 -53.46 -19.97
C GLU A 35 75.52 -54.18 -21.27
N VAL A 36 75.81 -55.48 -21.20
CA VAL A 36 76.18 -56.32 -22.34
C VAL A 36 75.11 -57.38 -22.57
N PHE A 37 74.51 -57.37 -23.75
CA PHE A 37 73.60 -58.42 -24.16
C PHE A 37 74.38 -59.66 -24.62
N VAL A 38 73.88 -60.85 -24.29
CA VAL A 38 74.46 -62.12 -24.78
C VAL A 38 74.56 -62.14 -26.31
N SER A 39 73.63 -61.50 -27.01
CA SER A 39 73.66 -61.32 -28.47
C SER A 39 74.90 -60.59 -29.00
N GLU A 40 75.59 -59.81 -28.17
CA GLU A 40 76.81 -59.08 -28.54
C GLU A 40 78.10 -59.93 -28.42
N ILE A 41 78.02 -61.12 -27.82
CA ILE A 41 79.21 -61.98 -27.59
C ILE A 41 79.95 -62.32 -28.89
N PRO A 42 79.29 -62.75 -29.99
CA PRO A 42 79.97 -63.07 -31.23
C PRO A 42 80.71 -61.86 -31.83
N GLU A 43 80.10 -60.67 -31.78
CA GLU A 43 80.70 -59.43 -32.29
C GLU A 43 81.89 -58.97 -31.43
N ARG A 44 81.76 -59.05 -30.09
CA ARG A 44 82.86 -58.73 -29.16
C ARG A 44 84.03 -59.69 -29.32
N TYR A 45 83.75 -60.98 -29.49
CA TYR A 45 84.79 -61.98 -29.79
C TYR A 45 85.44 -61.71 -31.16
N ARG A 46 84.66 -61.39 -32.20
CA ARG A 46 85.19 -61.03 -33.51
C ARG A 46 86.17 -59.87 -33.41
N TYR A 47 85.77 -58.78 -32.73
CA TYR A 47 86.63 -57.62 -32.50
C TYR A 47 87.95 -57.99 -31.79
N VAL A 48 87.88 -58.72 -30.66
CA VAL A 48 89.06 -59.13 -29.90
C VAL A 48 89.98 -60.01 -30.76
N ARG A 49 89.40 -60.98 -31.48
CA ARG A 49 90.14 -61.91 -32.36
C ARG A 49 90.84 -61.16 -33.49
N GLU A 50 90.11 -60.29 -34.20
CA GLU A 50 90.63 -59.52 -35.32
C GLU A 50 91.80 -58.63 -34.89
N LYS A 51 91.64 -57.88 -33.78
CA LYS A 51 92.71 -57.01 -33.28
C LYS A 51 93.94 -57.79 -32.85
N LEU A 52 93.78 -58.95 -32.22
CA LEU A 52 94.92 -59.81 -31.87
C LEU A 52 95.59 -60.42 -33.11
N LEU A 53 94.83 -60.85 -34.11
CA LEU A 53 95.37 -61.39 -35.36
C LEU A 53 96.16 -60.33 -36.14
N LEU A 54 95.57 -59.16 -36.37
CA LEU A 54 96.24 -58.03 -37.01
C LEU A 54 97.50 -57.62 -36.25
N SER A 55 97.46 -57.65 -34.92
CA SER A 55 98.63 -57.32 -34.10
C SER A 55 99.73 -58.39 -34.18
N ILE A 56 99.38 -59.65 -34.44
CA ILE A 56 100.34 -60.72 -34.70
C ILE A 56 100.91 -60.61 -36.12
N GLU A 57 100.08 -60.32 -37.11
CA GLU A 57 100.46 -60.17 -38.51
C GLU A 57 101.38 -58.97 -38.74
N ASN A 58 101.07 -57.84 -38.10
CA ASN A 58 101.85 -56.60 -38.16
C ASN A 58 102.99 -56.55 -37.14
N ASP A 59 103.25 -57.66 -36.42
CA ASP A 59 104.28 -57.78 -35.39
C ASP A 59 104.18 -56.81 -34.20
N THR A 60 103.10 -56.04 -34.08
CA THR A 60 102.88 -55.05 -33.02
C THR A 60 102.62 -55.68 -31.66
N ILE A 61 102.19 -56.95 -31.62
CA ILE A 61 102.08 -57.72 -30.36
C ILE A 61 103.41 -57.91 -29.65
N LYS A 62 104.55 -57.73 -30.35
CA LYS A 62 105.88 -57.73 -29.73
C LYS A 62 106.16 -56.45 -28.93
N LEU A 63 105.47 -55.35 -29.24
CA LEU A 63 105.68 -54.04 -28.64
C LEU A 63 105.05 -53.89 -27.25
N ILE A 64 104.03 -54.69 -26.92
CA ILE A 64 103.45 -54.68 -25.57
C ILE A 64 104.32 -55.40 -24.54
N THR A 65 104.01 -55.24 -23.26
CA THR A 65 104.80 -55.88 -22.19
C THR A 65 104.64 -57.40 -22.18
N LYS A 66 105.64 -58.11 -21.64
CA LYS A 66 105.58 -59.58 -21.46
C LYS A 66 104.40 -59.99 -20.58
N GLN A 67 104.09 -59.21 -19.55
CA GLN A 67 102.96 -59.45 -18.64
C GLN A 67 101.62 -59.35 -19.38
N GLN A 68 101.41 -58.30 -20.18
CA GLN A 68 100.18 -58.13 -20.97
C GLN A 68 99.98 -59.28 -21.98
N ARG A 69 101.04 -59.73 -22.67
CA ARG A 69 100.96 -60.92 -23.55
C ARG A 69 100.54 -62.18 -22.80
N GLN A 70 101.04 -62.37 -21.59
CA GLN A 70 100.71 -63.53 -20.77
C GLN A 70 99.26 -63.47 -20.28
N GLN A 71 98.78 -62.29 -19.88
CA GLN A 71 97.38 -62.08 -19.53
C GLN A 71 96.44 -62.33 -20.72
N ILE A 72 96.77 -61.82 -21.91
CA ILE A 72 96.01 -62.11 -23.14
C ILE A 72 95.93 -63.62 -23.37
N LEU A 73 97.05 -64.33 -23.30
CA LEU A 73 97.07 -65.78 -23.48
C LEU A 73 96.23 -66.50 -22.41
N GLN A 74 96.30 -66.08 -21.15
CA GLN A 74 95.54 -66.66 -20.05
C GLN A 74 94.03 -66.46 -20.23
N HIS A 75 93.59 -65.22 -20.47
CA HIS A 75 92.17 -64.92 -20.68
C HIS A 75 91.62 -65.58 -21.94
N TYR A 76 92.40 -65.63 -23.03
CA TYR A 76 91.99 -66.30 -24.26
C TYR A 76 91.91 -67.82 -24.12
N THR A 77 92.84 -68.43 -23.35
CA THR A 77 92.76 -69.86 -23.03
C THR A 77 91.56 -70.16 -22.13
N SER A 78 91.28 -69.28 -21.17
CA SER A 78 90.13 -69.39 -20.27
C SER A 78 88.79 -69.29 -21.00
N LEU A 79 88.71 -68.46 -22.05
CA LEU A 79 87.58 -68.44 -22.98
C LEU A 79 87.38 -69.79 -23.64
N TYR A 80 88.45 -70.39 -24.19
CA TYR A 80 88.38 -71.67 -24.90
C TYR A 80 87.93 -72.82 -23.99
N GLN A 81 88.42 -72.85 -22.74
CA GLN A 81 88.12 -73.92 -21.80
C GLN A 81 86.70 -73.85 -21.22
N ASN A 82 86.11 -72.66 -21.17
CA ASN A 82 84.84 -72.41 -20.47
C ASN A 82 83.79 -71.79 -21.39
N VAL A 83 83.84 -72.13 -22.68
CA VAL A 83 82.90 -71.63 -23.70
C VAL A 83 81.45 -71.78 -23.23
N ALA A 84 81.07 -72.92 -22.64
CA ALA A 84 79.70 -73.21 -22.19
C ALA A 84 79.13 -72.22 -21.15
N ASN A 85 79.98 -71.49 -20.41
CA ASN A 85 79.56 -70.56 -19.38
C ASN A 85 79.53 -69.13 -19.92
N VAL A 86 78.34 -68.69 -20.33
CA VAL A 86 78.08 -67.37 -20.93
C VAL A 86 78.60 -66.21 -20.06
N ASN A 87 78.41 -66.27 -18.74
CA ASN A 87 78.85 -65.22 -17.83
C ASN A 87 80.38 -65.12 -17.78
N HIS A 88 81.04 -66.27 -17.74
CA HIS A 88 82.50 -66.32 -17.78
C HIS A 88 83.04 -65.81 -19.12
N VAL A 89 82.38 -66.14 -20.23
CA VAL A 89 82.73 -65.64 -21.56
C VAL A 89 82.65 -64.12 -21.64
N ILE A 90 81.57 -63.52 -21.15
CA ILE A 90 81.41 -62.05 -21.11
C ILE A 90 82.54 -61.40 -20.31
N ASP A 91 82.84 -61.92 -19.12
CA ASP A 91 83.87 -61.36 -18.24
C ASP A 91 85.27 -61.47 -18.87
N GLN A 92 85.62 -62.62 -19.44
CA GLN A 92 86.92 -62.83 -20.09
C GLN A 92 87.06 -62.00 -21.38
N LEU A 93 85.99 -61.85 -22.18
CA LEU A 93 86.00 -60.96 -23.35
C LEU A 93 86.15 -59.49 -22.94
N GLY A 94 85.50 -59.07 -21.84
CA GLY A 94 85.66 -57.75 -21.24
C GLY A 94 87.11 -57.48 -20.82
N MET A 95 87.73 -58.43 -20.12
CA MET A 95 89.14 -58.34 -19.71
C MET A 95 90.08 -58.27 -20.91
N LEU A 96 89.86 -59.11 -21.93
CA LEU A 96 90.67 -59.10 -23.16
C LEU A 96 90.55 -57.76 -23.90
N ARG A 97 89.33 -57.25 -24.07
CA ARG A 97 89.09 -55.95 -24.69
C ARG A 97 89.79 -54.83 -23.92
N GLN A 98 89.70 -54.84 -22.59
CA GLN A 98 90.37 -53.84 -21.75
C GLN A 98 91.90 -53.90 -21.90
N ILE A 99 92.49 -55.09 -21.96
CA ILE A 99 93.94 -55.25 -22.17
C ILE A 99 94.34 -54.74 -23.57
N ILE A 100 93.56 -55.05 -24.61
CA ILE A 100 93.81 -54.57 -25.99
C ILE A 100 93.78 -53.04 -26.05
N ILE A 101 92.82 -52.40 -25.39
CA ILE A 101 92.71 -50.93 -25.35
C ILE A 101 93.87 -50.32 -24.55
N THR A 102 94.09 -50.78 -23.31
CA THR A 102 95.08 -50.18 -22.39
C THR A 102 96.53 -50.42 -22.81
N SER A 103 96.79 -51.49 -23.55
CA SER A 103 98.12 -51.75 -24.13
C SER A 103 98.39 -50.93 -25.39
N GLY A 104 97.40 -50.21 -25.91
CA GLY A 104 97.49 -49.48 -27.17
C GLY A 104 97.50 -50.38 -28.41
N LEU A 105 97.31 -51.69 -28.27
CA LEU A 105 97.22 -52.64 -29.39
C LEU A 105 96.15 -52.23 -30.41
N ASP A 106 95.02 -51.71 -29.93
CA ASP A 106 93.95 -51.23 -30.81
C ASP A 106 94.43 -50.11 -31.74
N ASN A 107 95.23 -49.16 -31.23
CA ASN A 107 95.80 -48.07 -32.01
C ASN A 107 96.99 -48.52 -32.86
N MET A 108 97.84 -49.41 -32.35
CA MET A 108 99.00 -49.93 -33.08
C MET A 108 98.59 -50.87 -34.23
N SER A 109 97.41 -51.48 -34.16
CA SER A 109 96.85 -52.33 -35.21
C SER A 109 96.05 -51.56 -36.26
N LYS A 110 95.79 -50.26 -36.06
CA LYS A 110 95.13 -49.41 -37.04
C LYS A 110 96.05 -49.11 -38.22
N THR A 111 95.49 -49.21 -39.41
CA THR A 111 96.12 -48.84 -40.67
C THR A 111 95.84 -47.37 -41.00
N THR A 112 96.56 -46.82 -41.99
CA THR A 112 96.30 -45.47 -42.51
C THR A 112 94.86 -45.31 -43.02
N ASP A 113 94.27 -46.37 -43.57
CA ASP A 113 92.89 -46.37 -44.07
C ASP A 113 91.86 -46.28 -42.92
N ASP A 114 92.15 -46.91 -41.77
CA ASP A 114 91.33 -46.80 -40.57
C ASP A 114 91.28 -45.36 -40.06
N TYR A 115 92.44 -44.68 -40.00
CA TYR A 115 92.50 -43.26 -39.62
C TYR A 115 91.78 -42.35 -40.61
N LEU A 116 91.85 -42.65 -41.91
CA LEU A 116 91.15 -41.89 -42.94
C LEU A 116 89.62 -42.06 -42.84
N THR A 117 89.17 -43.25 -42.47
CA THR A 117 87.75 -43.55 -42.21
C THR A 117 87.26 -42.83 -40.96
N GLU A 118 88.01 -42.86 -39.85
CA GLU A 118 87.69 -42.10 -38.64
C GLU A 118 87.62 -40.59 -38.91
N ALA A 119 88.56 -40.03 -39.68
CA ALA A 119 88.56 -38.63 -40.06
C ALA A 119 87.32 -38.22 -40.90
N LYS A 120 86.86 -39.11 -41.80
CA LYS A 120 85.62 -38.90 -42.57
C LYS A 120 84.40 -38.88 -41.67
N GLU A 121 84.29 -39.80 -40.72
CA GLU A 121 83.18 -39.85 -39.77
C GLU A 121 83.19 -38.65 -38.82
N ILE A 122 84.36 -38.18 -38.37
CA ILE A 122 84.49 -36.92 -37.60
C ILE A 122 83.99 -35.73 -38.43
N ASN A 123 84.35 -35.64 -39.71
CA ASN A 123 83.91 -34.53 -40.56
C ASN A 123 82.40 -34.58 -40.84
N LYS A 124 81.83 -35.77 -41.03
CA LYS A 124 80.38 -35.98 -41.15
C LYS A 124 79.66 -35.55 -39.88
N THR A 125 80.18 -35.95 -38.72
CA THR A 125 79.67 -35.54 -37.40
C THR A 125 79.76 -34.03 -37.21
N ARG A 126 80.87 -33.40 -37.61
CA ARG A 126 81.03 -31.94 -37.60
C ARG A 126 79.96 -31.22 -38.44
N LYS A 127 79.68 -31.72 -39.65
CA LYS A 127 78.63 -31.16 -40.51
C LYS A 127 77.25 -31.30 -39.88
N ASN A 128 76.97 -32.43 -39.24
CA ASN A 128 75.72 -32.64 -38.51
C ASN A 128 75.57 -31.66 -37.34
N TYR A 129 76.62 -31.47 -36.54
CA TYR A 129 76.61 -30.47 -35.47
C TYR A 129 76.39 -29.04 -35.99
N GLN A 130 77.04 -28.67 -37.09
CA GLN A 130 76.81 -27.35 -37.72
C GLN A 130 75.36 -27.18 -38.18
N LYS A 131 74.74 -28.24 -38.70
CA LYS A 131 73.31 -28.22 -39.06
C LYS A 131 72.44 -28.01 -37.82
N SER A 132 72.68 -28.76 -36.75
CA SER A 132 71.93 -28.62 -35.49
C SER A 132 72.08 -27.22 -34.88
N ILE A 133 73.26 -26.60 -34.96
CA ILE A 133 73.47 -25.22 -34.49
C ILE A 133 72.55 -24.24 -35.25
N ARG A 134 72.47 -24.35 -36.59
CA ARG A 134 71.60 -23.49 -37.39
C ARG A 134 70.12 -23.70 -37.04
N GLU A 135 69.71 -24.94 -36.82
CA GLU A 135 68.34 -25.26 -36.40
C GLU A 135 68.02 -24.67 -35.02
N ILE A 136 68.96 -24.71 -34.07
CA ILE A 136 68.83 -24.08 -32.75
C ILE A 136 68.73 -22.56 -32.88
N GLU A 137 69.51 -21.92 -33.75
CA GLU A 137 69.43 -20.47 -33.98
C GLU A 137 68.07 -20.06 -34.57
N GLN A 138 67.53 -20.83 -35.52
CA GLN A 138 66.20 -20.61 -36.07
C GLN A 138 65.10 -20.80 -35.02
N ALA A 139 65.21 -21.83 -34.18
CA ALA A 139 64.28 -22.06 -33.07
C ALA A 139 64.31 -20.91 -32.06
N LYS A 140 65.50 -20.37 -31.76
CA LYS A 140 65.67 -19.21 -30.87
C LYS A 140 64.95 -17.98 -31.40
N GLU A 141 65.04 -17.70 -32.70
CA GLU A 141 64.35 -16.56 -33.29
C GLU A 141 62.83 -16.75 -33.26
N SER A 142 62.37 -17.97 -33.52
CA SER A 142 60.95 -18.33 -33.41
C SER A 142 60.43 -18.14 -31.98
N LEU A 143 61.22 -18.48 -30.96
CA LEU A 143 60.90 -18.22 -29.55
C LEU A 143 60.80 -16.73 -29.23
N ARG A 144 61.64 -15.87 -29.83
CA ARG A 144 61.53 -14.41 -29.67
C ARG A 144 60.22 -13.88 -30.24
N TYR A 145 59.84 -14.35 -31.42
CA TYR A 145 58.56 -14.00 -32.03
C TYR A 145 57.36 -14.43 -31.16
N ILE A 146 57.42 -15.65 -30.60
CA ILE A 146 56.40 -16.16 -29.67
C ILE A 146 56.33 -15.29 -28.40
N ALA A 147 57.47 -14.88 -27.85
CA ALA A 147 57.52 -14.01 -26.68
C ALA A 147 56.89 -12.63 -26.94
N GLN A 148 57.16 -12.02 -28.10
CA GLN A 148 56.52 -10.76 -28.50
C GLN A 148 55.00 -10.93 -28.71
N SER A 149 54.58 -12.05 -29.30
CA SER A 149 53.17 -12.35 -29.49
C SER A 149 52.43 -12.54 -28.16
N ARG A 150 53.09 -13.13 -27.15
CA ARG A 150 52.54 -13.20 -25.78
C ARG A 150 52.33 -11.82 -25.16
N LEU A 151 53.31 -10.92 -25.26
CA LEU A 151 53.17 -9.56 -24.72
C LEU A 151 51.98 -8.80 -25.33
N LYS A 152 51.75 -8.96 -26.64
CA LYS A 152 50.58 -8.41 -27.31
C LYS A 152 49.28 -9.06 -26.85
N LEU A 153 49.29 -10.37 -26.58
CA LEU A 153 48.12 -11.07 -26.06
C LEU A 153 47.78 -10.59 -24.65
N ASP A 154 48.79 -10.38 -23.80
CA ASP A 154 48.61 -9.88 -22.44
C ASP A 154 48.01 -8.47 -22.44
N SER A 155 48.46 -7.57 -23.33
CA SER A 155 47.85 -6.24 -23.45
C SER A 155 46.40 -6.31 -23.91
N LEU A 156 46.08 -7.16 -24.90
CA LEU A 156 44.71 -7.35 -25.37
C LEU A 156 43.80 -7.94 -24.29
N LEU A 157 44.31 -8.81 -23.42
CA LEU A 157 43.55 -9.35 -22.28
C LEU A 157 43.23 -8.26 -21.24
N ILE A 158 44.15 -7.33 -21.01
CA ILE A 158 43.91 -6.18 -20.13
C ILE A 158 42.82 -5.28 -20.72
N ASP A 159 42.92 -4.96 -22.01
CA ASP A 159 41.94 -4.12 -22.71
C ASP A 159 40.54 -4.77 -22.68
N LEU A 160 40.45 -6.07 -23.01
CA LEU A 160 39.20 -6.83 -22.93
C LEU A 160 38.62 -6.85 -21.50
N GLY A 161 39.48 -6.94 -20.49
CA GLY A 161 39.07 -6.86 -19.09
C GLY A 161 38.48 -5.50 -18.70
N ASN A 162 38.99 -4.40 -19.28
CA ASN A 162 38.45 -3.06 -19.09
C ASN A 162 37.12 -2.88 -19.83
N ASP A 163 37.05 -3.30 -21.09
CA ASP A 163 35.82 -3.28 -21.89
C ASP A 163 34.70 -4.06 -21.20
N THR A 164 35.01 -5.23 -20.62
CA THR A 164 34.04 -6.04 -19.86
C THR A 164 33.49 -5.29 -18.65
N LYS A 165 34.33 -4.52 -17.94
CA LYS A 165 33.88 -3.69 -16.80
C LYS A 165 32.96 -2.56 -17.27
N ASP A 166 33.28 -1.93 -18.40
CA ASP A 166 32.47 -0.83 -18.92
C ASP A 166 31.12 -1.33 -19.47
N VAL A 167 31.09 -2.50 -20.11
CA VAL A 167 29.83 -3.19 -20.46
C VAL A 167 28.99 -3.48 -19.22
N SER A 168 29.60 -3.97 -18.14
CA SER A 168 28.87 -4.23 -16.89
C SER A 168 28.29 -2.94 -16.27
N LYS A 169 29.03 -1.83 -16.30
CA LYS A 169 28.50 -0.52 -15.86
C LYS A 169 27.30 -0.11 -16.72
N LEU A 170 27.43 -0.17 -18.04
CA LEU A 170 26.35 0.15 -18.98
C LEU A 170 25.10 -0.71 -18.73
N GLU A 171 25.27 -2.00 -18.45
CA GLU A 171 24.17 -2.89 -18.10
C GLU A 171 23.44 -2.42 -16.83
N THR A 172 24.16 -2.02 -15.78
CA THR A 172 23.54 -1.48 -14.56
C THR A 172 22.79 -0.17 -14.82
N GLU A 173 23.35 0.73 -15.63
CA GLU A 173 22.71 1.99 -16.01
C GLU A 173 21.43 1.74 -16.82
N ILE A 174 21.49 0.87 -17.83
CA ILE A 174 20.33 0.47 -18.65
C ILE A 174 19.23 -0.11 -17.76
N ASN A 175 19.56 -1.03 -16.85
CA ASN A 175 18.58 -1.61 -15.93
C ASN A 175 17.92 -0.54 -15.04
N SER A 176 18.68 0.47 -14.60
CA SER A 176 18.14 1.58 -13.83
C SER A 176 17.17 2.45 -14.65
N VAL A 177 17.50 2.71 -15.92
CA VAL A 177 16.67 3.48 -16.86
C VAL A 177 15.39 2.71 -17.18
N VAL A 178 15.49 1.41 -17.47
CA VAL A 178 14.34 0.54 -17.72
C VAL A 178 13.40 0.53 -16.53
N LYS A 179 13.92 0.45 -15.30
CA LYS A 179 13.09 0.51 -14.08
C LYS A 179 12.37 1.85 -13.94
N LYS A 180 13.06 2.97 -14.17
CA LYS A 180 12.45 4.31 -14.14
C LYS A 180 11.37 4.48 -15.22
N SER A 181 11.67 4.09 -16.46
CA SER A 181 10.71 4.14 -17.56
C SER A 181 9.47 3.30 -17.29
N LYS A 182 9.61 2.14 -16.65
CA LYS A 182 8.46 1.30 -16.29
C LYS A 182 7.56 1.97 -15.25
N LEU A 183 8.15 2.59 -14.21
CA LEU A 183 7.38 3.35 -13.23
C LEU A 183 6.64 4.52 -13.86
N SER A 184 7.32 5.31 -14.72
CA SER A 184 6.68 6.40 -15.44
C SER A 184 5.59 5.92 -16.39
N PHE A 185 5.76 4.76 -17.04
CA PHE A 185 4.73 4.17 -17.88
C PHE A 185 3.49 3.79 -17.05
N ASP A 186 3.67 3.15 -15.89
CA ASP A 186 2.55 2.81 -15.00
C ASP A 186 1.80 4.05 -14.51
N GLU A 187 2.49 5.16 -14.25
CA GLU A 187 1.89 6.46 -13.91
C GLU A 187 1.09 7.06 -15.07
N VAL A 188 1.61 6.96 -16.30
CA VAL A 188 0.89 7.40 -17.51
C VAL A 188 -0.39 6.59 -17.71
N VAL A 189 -0.35 5.27 -17.54
CA VAL A 189 -1.53 4.41 -17.64
C VAL A 189 -2.59 4.80 -16.61
N LYS A 190 -2.20 5.02 -15.34
CA LYS A 190 -3.14 5.50 -14.30
C LYS A 190 -3.74 6.86 -14.66
N THR A 191 -2.93 7.76 -15.21
CA THR A 191 -3.38 9.08 -15.63
C THR A 191 -4.37 8.99 -16.80
N GLU A 192 -4.13 8.08 -17.75
CA GLU A 192 -5.05 7.81 -18.86
C GLU A 192 -6.42 7.31 -18.36
N GLU A 193 -6.43 6.41 -17.37
CA GLU A 193 -7.67 5.93 -16.74
C GLU A 193 -8.44 7.07 -16.05
N LEU A 194 -7.74 7.95 -15.31
CA LEU A 194 -8.34 9.12 -14.69
C LEU A 194 -8.93 10.08 -15.74
N ILE A 195 -8.19 10.38 -16.80
CA ILE A 195 -8.67 11.23 -17.90
C ILE A 195 -9.93 10.63 -18.55
N LYS A 196 -9.94 9.31 -18.80
CA LYS A 196 -11.13 8.62 -19.34
C LYS A 196 -12.34 8.76 -18.41
N SER A 197 -12.13 8.69 -17.10
CA SER A 197 -13.21 8.85 -16.12
C SER A 197 -13.76 10.29 -16.07
N GLU A 198 -12.87 11.28 -16.08
CA GLU A 198 -13.22 12.70 -16.09
C GLU A 198 -13.92 13.09 -17.40
N LEU A 199 -13.50 12.53 -18.54
CA LEU A 199 -14.12 12.77 -19.83
C LEU A 199 -15.57 12.26 -19.86
N LYS A 200 -15.85 11.08 -19.28
CA LYS A 200 -17.22 10.58 -19.10
C LYS A 200 -18.05 11.53 -18.22
N ALA A 201 -17.50 11.98 -17.10
CA ALA A 201 -18.19 12.91 -16.21
C ALA A 201 -18.46 14.27 -16.87
N ALA A 202 -17.53 14.77 -17.69
CA ALA A 202 -17.69 15.99 -18.47
C ALA A 202 -18.80 15.83 -19.52
N GLU A 203 -18.87 14.68 -20.19
CA GLU A 203 -19.90 14.38 -21.18
C GLU A 203 -21.30 14.26 -20.56
N GLU A 204 -21.42 13.65 -19.38
CA GLU A 204 -22.67 13.64 -18.60
C GLU A 204 -23.12 15.05 -18.22
N LYS A 205 -22.18 15.92 -17.79
CA LYS A 205 -22.48 17.33 -17.49
C LYS A 205 -22.92 18.07 -18.75
N ARG A 206 -22.27 17.84 -19.90
CA ARG A 206 -22.63 18.42 -21.20
C ARG A 206 -24.07 18.09 -21.59
N LEU A 207 -24.48 16.83 -21.46
CA LEU A 207 -25.85 16.39 -21.74
C LEU A 207 -26.89 17.05 -20.82
N LYS A 208 -26.56 17.23 -19.53
CA LYS A 208 -27.42 17.97 -18.59
C LYS A 208 -27.56 19.43 -19.01
N ILE A 209 -26.48 20.08 -19.43
CA ILE A 209 -26.51 21.47 -19.93
C ILE A 209 -27.36 21.58 -21.20
N GLU A 210 -27.19 20.68 -22.17
CA GLU A 210 -28.02 20.66 -23.38
C GLU A 210 -29.51 20.47 -23.08
N THR A 211 -29.83 19.57 -22.14
CA THR A 211 -31.20 19.34 -21.68
C THR A 211 -31.76 20.60 -21.02
N PHE A 212 -30.97 21.25 -20.17
CA PHE A 212 -31.35 22.50 -19.52
C PHE A 212 -31.59 23.63 -20.53
N ALA A 213 -30.72 23.78 -21.53
CA ALA A 213 -30.87 24.75 -22.62
C ALA A 213 -32.15 24.49 -23.44
N LYS A 214 -32.45 23.22 -23.75
CA LYS A 214 -33.71 22.85 -24.42
C LYS A 214 -34.94 23.21 -23.59
N ASN A 215 -34.89 22.99 -22.28
CA ASN A 215 -35.97 23.37 -21.37
C ASN A 215 -36.17 24.88 -21.34
N ILE A 216 -35.09 25.67 -21.28
CA ILE A 216 -35.16 27.14 -21.38
C ILE A 216 -35.86 27.56 -22.67
N SER A 217 -35.44 27.05 -23.83
CA SER A 217 -36.08 27.39 -25.11
C SER A 217 -37.58 27.02 -25.12
N ASN A 218 -37.96 25.91 -24.48
CA ASN A 218 -39.37 25.55 -24.34
C ASN A 218 -40.14 26.49 -23.40
N TYR A 219 -39.50 26.98 -22.32
CA TYR A 219 -40.08 27.99 -21.45
C TYR A 219 -40.22 29.33 -22.16
N GLU A 220 -39.24 29.75 -22.96
CA GLU A 220 -39.32 30.96 -23.79
C GLU A 220 -40.51 30.89 -24.76
N LYS A 221 -40.71 29.76 -25.45
CA LYS A 221 -41.88 29.55 -26.31
C LYS A 221 -43.20 29.59 -25.55
N GLN A 222 -43.26 29.04 -24.33
CA GLN A 222 -44.45 29.11 -23.49
C GLN A 222 -44.72 30.55 -23.04
N ILE A 223 -43.68 31.31 -22.67
CA ILE A 223 -43.79 32.72 -22.33
C ILE A 223 -44.26 33.52 -23.54
N GLU A 224 -43.71 33.27 -24.73
CA GLU A 224 -44.15 33.91 -25.98
C GLU A 224 -45.60 33.54 -26.33
N GLY A 225 -46.01 32.28 -26.14
CA GLY A 225 -47.40 31.85 -26.31
C GLY A 225 -48.36 32.50 -25.31
N MET A 226 -47.94 32.63 -24.04
CA MET A 226 -48.67 33.39 -23.02
C MET A 226 -48.73 34.88 -23.38
N HIS A 227 -47.62 35.46 -23.84
CA HIS A 227 -47.56 36.84 -24.30
C HIS A 227 -48.50 37.07 -25.48
N ASN A 228 -48.50 36.21 -26.49
CA ASN A 228 -49.41 36.29 -27.64
C ASN A 228 -50.87 36.09 -27.21
N SER A 229 -51.14 35.20 -26.24
CA SER A 229 -52.47 35.06 -25.65
C SER A 229 -52.89 36.34 -24.91
N ILE A 230 -51.97 36.98 -24.19
CA ILE A 230 -52.17 38.29 -23.57
C ILE A 230 -52.41 39.34 -24.65
N VAL A 231 -51.65 39.37 -25.74
CA VAL A 231 -51.84 40.30 -26.86
C VAL A 231 -53.16 40.06 -27.60
N GLU A 232 -53.64 38.82 -27.75
CA GLU A 232 -54.97 38.52 -28.31
C GLU A 232 -56.11 38.95 -27.37
N VAL A 233 -55.90 38.79 -26.06
CA VAL A 233 -56.81 39.28 -25.02
C VAL A 233 -56.80 40.81 -24.96
N VAL A 234 -55.64 41.44 -25.13
CA VAL A 234 -55.44 42.91 -25.16
C VAL A 234 -55.98 43.48 -26.47
N GLY A 235 -55.78 42.83 -27.62
CA GLY A 235 -56.35 43.23 -28.93
C GLY A 235 -57.88 43.16 -28.99
N LYS A 236 -58.53 42.57 -27.98
CA LYS A 236 -59.97 42.74 -27.68
C LYS A 236 -60.18 44.00 -26.82
N GLU A 237 -59.57 45.10 -27.25
CA GLU A 237 -59.14 46.29 -26.50
C GLU A 237 -60.26 47.27 -26.07
N ASN A 238 -61.53 46.84 -26.04
CA ASN A 238 -62.65 47.69 -25.58
C ASN A 238 -63.30 47.21 -24.27
N LYS A 239 -62.77 46.19 -23.59
CA LYS A 239 -63.36 45.69 -22.33
C LYS A 239 -62.41 45.59 -21.12
N ILE A 240 -61.10 45.81 -21.27
CA ILE A 240 -60.12 45.47 -20.22
C ILE A 240 -59.59 46.67 -19.44
N ASN A 241 -59.60 47.88 -20.00
CA ASN A 241 -59.24 49.09 -19.24
C ASN A 241 -60.20 49.34 -18.06
N GLU A 242 -61.46 48.90 -18.17
CA GLU A 242 -62.43 48.96 -17.07
C GLU A 242 -62.23 47.84 -16.02
N LEU A 243 -61.52 46.76 -16.36
CA LEU A 243 -61.32 45.58 -15.50
C LEU A 243 -60.00 45.59 -14.75
N ILE A 244 -58.95 46.27 -15.25
CA ILE A 244 -57.66 46.43 -14.54
C ILE A 244 -57.81 47.42 -13.38
N GLU A 245 -58.50 48.56 -13.59
CA GLU A 245 -58.82 49.51 -12.52
C GLU A 245 -59.73 48.87 -11.44
N LYS A 246 -60.70 48.04 -11.86
CA LYS A 246 -61.56 47.28 -10.92
C LYS A 246 -60.83 46.15 -10.22
N ALA A 247 -59.84 45.50 -10.84
CA ALA A 247 -59.08 44.41 -10.23
C ALA A 247 -58.03 44.92 -9.23
N GLU A 248 -57.38 46.05 -9.48
CA GLU A 248 -56.43 46.68 -8.55
C GLU A 248 -57.18 47.24 -7.32
N THR A 249 -58.30 47.93 -7.54
CA THR A 249 -59.18 48.40 -6.45
C THR A 249 -59.82 47.22 -5.69
N ALA A 250 -60.16 46.11 -6.36
CA ALA A 250 -60.69 44.91 -5.71
C ALA A 250 -59.62 44.10 -4.97
N LEU A 251 -58.35 44.09 -5.40
CA LEU A 251 -57.28 43.38 -4.70
C LEU A 251 -56.95 44.08 -3.37
N ASP A 252 -56.91 45.41 -3.34
CA ASP A 252 -56.70 46.20 -2.12
C ASP A 252 -57.94 46.21 -1.20
N LEU A 253 -59.16 46.27 -1.77
CA LEU A 253 -60.40 46.12 -0.99
C LEU A 253 -60.57 44.70 -0.42
N LYS A 254 -60.14 43.66 -1.12
CA LYS A 254 -60.22 42.26 -0.64
C LYS A 254 -59.19 41.97 0.46
N HIS A 255 -58.07 42.68 0.50
CA HIS A 255 -57.16 42.66 1.65
C HIS A 255 -57.78 43.32 2.89
N ALA A 256 -58.44 44.48 2.74
CA ALA A 256 -59.17 45.12 3.84
C ALA A 256 -60.38 44.29 4.32
N GLU A 257 -61.08 43.63 3.41
CA GLU A 257 -62.16 42.69 3.71
C GLU A 257 -61.64 41.42 4.40
N GLY A 258 -60.44 40.95 4.03
CA GLY A 258 -59.73 39.87 4.70
C GLY A 258 -59.35 40.18 6.15
N ILE A 259 -58.91 41.41 6.45
CA ILE A 259 -58.63 41.85 7.83
C ILE A 259 -59.91 41.85 8.66
N ALA A 260 -61.01 42.43 8.15
CA ALA A 260 -62.31 42.40 8.84
C ALA A 260 -62.83 40.98 9.02
N ALA A 261 -62.72 40.12 8.00
CA ALA A 261 -63.11 38.71 8.07
C ALA A 261 -62.28 37.93 9.09
N SER A 262 -60.98 38.23 9.23
CA SER A 262 -60.12 37.60 10.24
C SER A 262 -60.55 37.98 11.66
N PHE A 263 -60.91 39.23 11.92
CA PHE A 263 -61.45 39.66 13.21
C PHE A 263 -62.84 39.07 13.47
N ILE A 264 -63.70 38.94 12.46
CA ILE A 264 -65.01 38.27 12.59
C ILE A 264 -64.82 36.78 12.88
N SER A 265 -63.88 36.11 12.22
CA SER A 265 -63.56 34.71 12.47
C SER A 265 -63.06 34.50 13.90
N ARG A 266 -62.11 35.32 14.36
CA ARG A 266 -61.62 35.31 15.75
C ARG A 266 -62.70 35.70 16.75
N TYR A 267 -63.58 36.63 16.42
CA TYR A 267 -64.76 36.94 17.24
C TYR A 267 -65.70 35.74 17.35
N THR A 268 -65.99 35.05 16.24
CA THR A 268 -66.91 33.90 16.23
C THR A 268 -66.32 32.74 17.03
N GLU A 269 -65.00 32.54 16.96
CA GLU A 269 -64.26 31.57 17.75
C GLU A 269 -64.22 31.94 19.25
N ALA A 270 -63.96 33.22 19.57
CA ALA A 270 -63.95 33.72 20.94
C ALA A 270 -65.34 33.75 21.61
N LYS A 271 -66.38 34.06 20.82
CA LYS A 271 -67.81 34.10 21.20
C LYS A 271 -68.49 32.74 21.03
N ASN A 272 -67.73 31.64 21.00
CA ASN A 272 -68.31 30.32 20.96
C ASN A 272 -69.19 30.11 22.22
N SER A 273 -70.51 30.13 22.01
CA SER A 273 -71.51 30.01 23.07
C SER A 273 -71.35 28.72 23.88
N TYR A 274 -70.77 27.68 23.29
CA TYR A 274 -70.45 26.44 24.00
C TYR A 274 -69.33 26.64 25.02
N ILE A 275 -68.26 27.38 24.67
CA ILE A 275 -67.12 27.64 25.57
C ILE A 275 -67.52 28.63 26.66
N LEU A 276 -68.22 29.70 26.32
CA LEU A 276 -68.76 30.67 27.31
C LEU A 276 -69.79 29.99 28.23
N GLY A 277 -70.64 29.13 27.68
CA GLY A 277 -71.60 28.32 28.43
C GLY A 277 -70.92 27.26 29.30
N ALA A 278 -69.79 26.69 28.87
CA ALA A 278 -69.04 25.71 29.67
C ALA A 278 -68.41 26.34 30.92
N TRP A 279 -68.00 27.62 30.89
CA TRP A 279 -67.52 28.31 32.10
C TRP A 279 -68.64 28.60 33.10
N ILE A 280 -69.82 28.99 32.63
CA ILE A 280 -71.02 29.17 33.48
C ILE A 280 -71.50 27.82 34.02
N GLY A 281 -71.59 26.81 33.16
CA GLY A 281 -71.97 25.45 33.52
C GLY A 281 -70.97 24.80 34.48
N GLY A 282 -69.68 25.08 34.33
CA GLY A 282 -68.63 24.66 35.26
C GLY A 282 -68.78 25.30 36.64
N ALA A 283 -69.11 26.60 36.71
CA ALA A 283 -69.38 27.27 37.99
C ALA A 283 -70.62 26.70 38.69
N ILE A 284 -71.71 26.47 37.93
CA ILE A 284 -72.93 25.84 38.45
C ILE A 284 -72.64 24.40 38.89
N GLY A 285 -71.90 23.63 38.08
CA GLY A 285 -71.49 22.27 38.37
C GLY A 285 -70.67 22.17 39.66
N LEU A 286 -69.74 23.10 39.89
CA LEU A 286 -68.98 23.15 41.14
C LEU A 286 -69.87 23.40 42.36
N ILE A 287 -70.87 24.28 42.25
CA ILE A 287 -71.84 24.52 43.34
C ILE A 287 -72.70 23.27 43.59
N VAL A 288 -73.15 22.58 42.54
CA VAL A 288 -73.92 21.34 42.67
C VAL A 288 -73.09 20.23 43.31
N VAL A 289 -71.85 20.04 42.86
CA VAL A 289 -70.92 19.06 43.45
C VAL A 289 -70.66 19.39 44.91
N ALA A 290 -70.45 20.67 45.27
CA ALA A 290 -70.30 21.10 46.65
C ALA A 290 -71.52 20.77 47.52
N THR A 291 -72.71 20.98 46.97
CA THR A 291 -73.98 20.71 47.63
C THR A 291 -74.16 19.20 47.84
N ILE A 292 -73.88 18.38 46.82
CA ILE A 292 -73.91 16.93 46.91
C ILE A 292 -72.87 16.44 47.93
N LEU A 293 -71.63 16.93 47.90
CA LEU A 293 -70.60 16.59 48.89
C LEU A 293 -71.06 16.94 50.29
N THR A 294 -71.70 18.10 50.47
CA THR A 294 -72.22 18.55 51.77
C THR A 294 -73.35 17.63 52.27
N ILE A 295 -74.22 17.16 51.38
CA ILE A 295 -75.30 16.21 51.69
C ILE A 295 -74.72 14.82 52.00
N VAL A 296 -73.77 14.32 51.21
CA VAL A 296 -73.10 13.02 51.45
C VAL A 296 -72.34 13.02 52.77
N ILE A 297 -71.61 14.10 53.07
CA ILE A 297 -70.98 14.28 54.39
C ILE A 297 -72.06 14.31 55.48
N ALA A 298 -73.23 14.91 55.24
CA ALA A 298 -74.33 14.94 56.21
C ALA A 298 -75.04 13.60 56.41
N THR A 299 -75.21 12.78 55.37
CA THR A 299 -75.85 11.45 55.46
C THR A 299 -74.91 10.39 56.02
N ALA A 300 -73.63 10.40 55.65
CA ALA A 300 -72.59 9.57 56.28
C ALA A 300 -72.43 9.86 57.80
N SER A 301 -72.91 11.01 58.26
CA SER A 301 -72.90 11.42 59.67
C SER A 301 -74.08 10.88 60.50
N TYR A 302 -75.09 10.27 59.88
CA TYR A 302 -76.25 9.72 60.60
C TYR A 302 -75.98 8.30 61.15
N GLU A 303 -75.04 7.56 60.55
CA GLU A 303 -74.68 6.19 60.98
C GLU A 303 -73.53 6.13 61.99
N GLU A 304 -72.62 7.11 62.02
CA GLU A 304 -71.53 7.16 62.99
C GLU A 304 -71.72 8.31 64.00
N GLY A 305 -72.17 7.95 65.19
CA GLY A 305 -72.34 8.87 66.31
C GLY A 305 -71.09 9.72 66.58
N LEU A 306 -71.27 11.04 66.45
CA LEU A 306 -70.49 12.11 67.06
C LEU A 306 -69.00 12.26 66.65
N LYS A 307 -68.74 12.69 65.40
CA LYS A 307 -67.50 13.41 65.03
C LYS A 307 -67.81 14.74 64.36
N TRP A 308 -68.32 15.70 65.13
CA TRP A 308 -68.76 17.01 64.64
C TRP A 308 -67.60 17.87 64.07
N ILE A 309 -66.37 17.71 64.55
CA ILE A 309 -65.22 18.54 64.16
C ILE A 309 -64.74 18.27 62.71
N PRO A 310 -64.43 17.02 62.31
CA PRO A 310 -64.03 16.73 60.92
C PRO A 310 -65.12 17.08 59.90
N GLN A 311 -66.39 16.94 60.29
CA GLN A 311 -67.54 17.28 59.45
C GLN A 311 -67.62 18.79 59.18
N LEU A 312 -67.39 19.61 60.20
CA LEU A 312 -67.44 21.06 60.08
C LEU A 312 -66.28 21.57 59.23
N VAL A 313 -65.07 21.04 59.43
CA VAL A 313 -63.89 21.35 58.61
C VAL A 313 -64.10 20.91 57.16
N GLY A 314 -64.66 19.71 56.93
CA GLY A 314 -64.97 19.21 55.59
C GLY A 314 -65.97 20.10 54.84
N LYS A 315 -67.06 20.51 55.50
CA LYS A 315 -68.07 21.43 54.93
C LYS A 315 -67.46 22.79 54.60
N VAL A 316 -66.69 23.36 55.53
CA VAL A 316 -66.06 24.67 55.37
C VAL A 316 -65.02 24.65 54.24
N THR A 317 -64.25 23.57 54.12
CA THR A 317 -63.26 23.40 53.04
C THR A 317 -63.93 23.20 51.69
N ALA A 318 -64.99 22.39 51.63
CA ALA A 318 -65.77 22.18 50.40
C ALA A 318 -66.39 23.50 49.90
N ILE A 319 -66.94 24.31 50.82
CA ILE A 319 -67.45 25.65 50.49
C ILE A 319 -66.31 26.55 49.99
N GLY A 320 -65.15 26.56 50.66
CA GLY A 320 -64.00 27.37 50.25
C GLY A 320 -63.47 27.04 48.85
N ILE A 321 -63.29 25.75 48.54
CA ILE A 321 -62.86 25.28 47.22
C ILE A 321 -63.88 25.67 46.14
N SER A 322 -65.17 25.59 46.47
CA SER A 322 -66.25 25.94 45.54
C SER A 322 -66.31 27.43 45.24
N ILE A 323 -66.10 28.28 46.25
CA ILE A 323 -66.00 29.74 46.07
C ILE A 323 -64.76 30.09 45.22
N ALA A 324 -63.61 29.49 45.50
CA ALA A 324 -62.40 29.71 44.70
C ALA A 324 -62.57 29.25 43.25
N GLY A 325 -63.14 28.06 43.03
CA GLY A 325 -63.42 27.52 41.72
C GLY A 325 -64.43 28.36 40.93
N ALA A 326 -65.53 28.77 41.56
CA ALA A 326 -66.52 29.65 40.95
C ALA A 326 -65.92 31.03 40.60
N THR A 327 -65.06 31.58 41.47
CA THR A 327 -64.36 32.84 41.21
C THR A 327 -63.39 32.71 40.04
N PHE A 328 -62.67 31.59 39.94
CA PHE A 328 -61.79 31.30 38.80
C PHE A 328 -62.57 31.20 37.49
N CYS A 329 -63.68 30.45 37.47
CA CYS A 329 -64.55 30.34 36.31
C CYS A 329 -65.12 31.70 35.90
N SER A 330 -65.53 32.53 36.87
CA SER A 330 -66.00 33.90 36.62
C SER A 330 -64.92 34.80 36.01
N LYS A 331 -63.70 34.80 36.57
CA LYS A 331 -62.56 35.57 36.02
C LYS A 331 -62.20 35.14 34.60
N ARG A 332 -62.22 33.84 34.32
CA ARG A 332 -61.97 33.31 32.97
C ARG A 332 -63.10 33.66 32.01
N TYR A 333 -64.34 33.61 32.45
CA TYR A 333 -65.50 34.05 31.69
C TYR A 333 -65.42 35.53 31.32
N ILE A 334 -65.15 36.41 32.29
CA ILE A 334 -64.99 37.85 32.05
C ILE A 334 -63.86 38.11 31.07
N LYS A 335 -62.70 37.45 31.25
CA LYS A 335 -61.56 37.57 30.32
C LYS A 335 -61.95 37.17 28.89
N GLN A 336 -62.64 36.03 28.73
CA GLN A 336 -63.07 35.54 27.43
C GLN A 336 -64.11 36.48 26.78
N LYS A 337 -65.04 37.01 27.58
CA LYS A 337 -66.05 37.97 27.13
C LYS A 337 -65.42 39.29 26.68
N ASN A 338 -64.48 39.84 27.44
CA ASN A 338 -63.79 41.08 27.10
C ASN A 338 -62.99 40.94 25.80
N ILE A 339 -62.32 39.79 25.61
CA ILE A 339 -61.62 39.47 24.36
C ILE A 339 -62.62 39.41 23.19
N ALA A 340 -63.77 38.76 23.37
CA ALA A 340 -64.80 38.71 22.34
C ALA A 340 -65.37 40.10 22.02
N GLU A 341 -65.62 40.94 23.02
CA GLU A 341 -66.09 42.32 22.83
C GLU A 341 -65.05 43.19 22.10
N ASP A 342 -63.76 43.06 22.43
CA ASP A 342 -62.68 43.78 21.74
C ASP A 342 -62.58 43.36 20.27
N TYR A 343 -62.67 42.05 19.97
CA TYR A 343 -62.71 41.58 18.58
C TYR A 343 -63.98 42.02 17.84
N ALA A 344 -65.12 42.11 18.51
CA ALA A 344 -66.35 42.65 17.91
C ALA A 344 -66.22 44.14 17.56
N TYR A 345 -65.61 44.90 18.47
CA TYR A 345 -65.33 46.33 18.28
C TYR A 345 -64.35 46.54 17.13
N LYS A 346 -63.24 45.79 17.09
CA LYS A 346 -62.25 45.85 16.00
C LYS A 346 -62.81 45.39 14.66
N ALA A 347 -63.64 44.36 14.64
CA ALA A 347 -64.34 43.94 13.41
C ALA A 347 -65.26 45.04 12.87
N THR A 348 -65.97 45.76 13.75
CA THR A 348 -66.85 46.87 13.38
C THR A 348 -66.04 48.07 12.87
N LEU A 349 -64.94 48.41 13.53
CA LEU A 349 -64.01 49.44 13.08
C LEU A 349 -63.40 49.11 11.72
N ALA A 350 -62.95 47.88 11.50
CA ALA A 350 -62.42 47.43 10.21
C ALA A 350 -63.47 47.49 9.09
N LYS A 351 -64.72 47.12 9.37
CA LYS A 351 -65.84 47.34 8.43
C LYS A 351 -66.09 48.82 8.15
N SER A 352 -65.96 49.68 9.15
CA SER A 352 -66.13 51.13 8.98
C SER A 352 -65.05 51.72 8.08
N ILE A 353 -63.79 51.27 8.18
CA ILE A 353 -62.71 51.68 7.26
C ILE A 353 -63.14 51.44 5.81
N ILE A 354 -63.67 50.25 5.51
CA ILE A 354 -64.14 49.92 4.15
C ILE A 354 -65.25 50.88 3.68
N ALA A 355 -66.18 51.26 4.57
CA ALA A 355 -67.24 52.20 4.26
C ALA A 355 -66.72 53.64 4.04
N PHE A 356 -65.75 54.10 4.85
CA PHE A 356 -65.14 55.42 4.72
C PHE A 356 -64.21 55.52 3.50
N THR A 357 -63.45 54.47 3.17
CA THR A 357 -62.68 54.41 1.92
C THR A 357 -63.60 54.52 0.70
N ARG A 358 -64.79 53.89 0.74
CA ARG A 358 -65.80 54.05 -0.32
C ARG A 358 -66.36 55.46 -0.43
N GLU A 359 -66.50 56.19 0.69
CA GLU A 359 -66.98 57.58 0.66
C GLU A 359 -65.91 58.54 0.13
N ILE A 360 -64.63 58.36 0.50
CA ILE A 360 -63.50 59.12 -0.05
C ILE A 360 -63.41 58.96 -1.58
N GLN A 361 -63.57 57.73 -2.09
CA GLN A 361 -63.52 57.46 -3.52
C GLN A 361 -64.67 58.15 -4.29
N LYS A 362 -65.80 58.44 -3.63
CA LYS A 362 -66.96 59.10 -4.25
C LYS A 362 -66.93 60.63 -4.17
N ARG A 363 -66.33 61.22 -3.13
CA ARG A 363 -66.42 62.67 -2.87
C ARG A 363 -65.10 63.45 -2.98
N GLY A 364 -63.97 62.77 -3.18
CA GLY A 364 -62.65 63.40 -3.15
C GLY A 364 -62.16 63.59 -1.72
N SER A 365 -60.83 63.62 -1.53
CA SER A 365 -60.17 63.50 -0.23
C SER A 365 -60.60 64.59 0.76
N ASP A 366 -61.34 64.19 1.80
CA ASP A 366 -61.67 65.01 2.95
C ASP A 366 -60.63 64.76 4.05
N GLU A 367 -59.95 65.82 4.51
CA GLU A 367 -58.87 65.79 5.51
C GLU A 367 -59.34 65.16 6.83
N SER A 368 -60.63 65.34 7.17
CA SER A 368 -61.27 64.73 8.35
C SER A 368 -61.33 63.20 8.29
N VAL A 369 -61.37 62.61 7.09
CA VAL A 369 -61.41 61.15 6.92
C VAL A 369 -60.02 60.54 7.06
N SER A 370 -58.97 61.27 6.67
CA SER A 370 -57.59 60.84 6.89
C SER A 370 -57.28 60.74 8.38
N GLU A 371 -57.65 61.77 9.16
CA GLU A 371 -57.49 61.78 10.61
C GLU A 371 -58.26 60.63 11.28
N TYR A 372 -59.50 60.37 10.83
CA TYR A 372 -60.30 59.23 11.29
C TYR A 372 -59.60 57.89 10.98
N LEU A 373 -59.11 57.69 9.76
CA LEU A 373 -58.43 56.45 9.36
C LEU A 373 -57.16 56.20 10.19
N THR A 374 -56.36 57.24 10.48
CA THR A 374 -55.18 57.11 11.34
C THR A 374 -55.54 56.72 12.77
N LYS A 375 -56.62 57.29 13.32
CA LYS A 375 -57.10 56.96 14.66
C LYS A 375 -57.64 55.53 14.73
N VAL A 376 -58.39 55.08 13.72
CA VAL A 376 -58.88 53.70 13.66
C VAL A 376 -57.74 52.71 13.48
N LEU A 377 -56.76 53.01 12.63
CA LEU A 377 -55.60 52.14 12.41
C LEU A 377 -54.79 51.97 13.71
N THR A 378 -54.63 53.04 14.48
CA THR A 378 -53.97 53.01 15.79
C THR A 378 -54.75 52.15 16.78
N GLU A 379 -56.09 52.20 16.77
CA GLU A 379 -56.93 51.40 17.67
C GLU A 379 -56.92 49.90 17.32
N ILE A 380 -56.84 49.54 16.03
CA ILE A 380 -56.74 48.14 15.58
C ILE A 380 -55.43 47.49 16.05
N HIS A 381 -54.33 48.24 16.10
CA HIS A 381 -53.01 47.74 16.49
C HIS A 381 -52.79 47.60 18.01
N LYS A 382 -53.77 47.98 18.85
CA LYS A 382 -53.66 47.84 20.32
C LYS A 382 -53.94 46.40 20.78
N ASP A 383 -53.23 45.95 21.82
CA ASP A 383 -53.36 44.60 22.39
C ASP A 383 -54.77 44.33 22.98
N PRO A 384 -55.44 43.22 22.64
CA PRO A 384 -56.76 42.85 23.16
C PRO A 384 -56.80 42.55 24.68
N LEU A 385 -55.65 42.32 25.33
CA LEU A 385 -55.53 41.99 26.75
C LEU A 385 -55.20 43.20 27.63
N ARG A 386 -55.23 44.43 27.11
CA ARG A 386 -55.02 45.64 27.91
C ARG A 386 -56.17 45.84 28.91
N ASP A 387 -55.84 46.14 30.16
CA ASP A 387 -56.81 46.52 31.17
C ASP A 387 -57.48 47.83 30.71
N ARG A 388 -58.77 47.78 30.37
CA ARG A 388 -59.54 48.97 29.95
C ARG A 388 -60.08 49.76 31.16
N ASN A 389 -59.66 49.40 32.37
CA ASN A 389 -60.13 49.99 33.62
C ASN A 389 -58.99 50.73 34.33
N GLU A 390 -58.51 51.83 33.76
CA GLU A 390 -57.77 52.83 34.57
C GLU A 390 -58.64 54.04 34.95
N ASP A 391 -59.84 54.19 34.38
CA ASP A 391 -60.73 55.27 34.76
C ASP A 391 -62.10 54.74 35.22
N GLU A 392 -62.34 54.94 36.52
CA GLU A 392 -63.59 54.89 37.26
C GLU A 392 -64.28 53.53 37.55
N SER A 393 -64.17 53.17 38.82
CA SER A 393 -65.20 52.57 39.69
C SER A 393 -65.35 51.04 39.77
N GLY A 394 -64.90 50.50 40.92
CA GLY A 394 -65.74 49.60 41.70
C GLY A 394 -65.75 48.11 41.34
N ALA A 395 -64.74 47.58 40.65
CA ALA A 395 -64.58 46.13 40.59
C ALA A 395 -64.16 45.62 41.98
N LEU A 396 -65.15 45.14 42.76
CA LEU A 396 -64.94 44.34 43.96
C LEU A 396 -63.99 43.20 43.61
N THR A 397 -62.69 43.40 43.84
CA THR A 397 -61.70 42.33 43.86
C THR A 397 -62.02 41.51 45.09
N PHE A 398 -63.01 40.62 44.95
CA PHE A 398 -63.29 39.61 45.95
C PHE A 398 -62.02 38.75 46.03
N ASP A 399 -61.24 38.98 47.09
CA ASP A 399 -60.02 38.25 47.37
C ASP A 399 -60.39 36.82 47.79
N SER A 400 -60.76 36.00 46.80
CA SER A 400 -61.19 34.62 47.03
C SER A 400 -60.09 33.80 47.70
N VAL A 401 -58.82 34.15 47.49
CA VAL A 401 -57.68 33.49 48.13
C VAL A 401 -57.59 33.92 49.58
N GLY A 402 -57.66 35.21 49.89
CA GLY A 402 -57.70 35.71 51.27
C GLY A 402 -58.96 35.33 52.03
N VAL A 403 -60.12 35.16 51.37
CA VAL A 403 -61.35 34.65 52.00
C VAL A 403 -61.22 33.16 52.29
N VAL A 404 -60.69 32.36 51.36
CA VAL A 404 -60.41 30.94 51.62
C VAL A 404 -59.34 30.77 52.70
N GLU A 405 -58.31 31.61 52.70
CA GLU A 405 -57.26 31.61 53.73
C GLU A 405 -57.83 32.03 55.09
N ARG A 406 -58.69 33.06 55.17
CA ARG A 406 -59.39 33.45 56.40
C ARG A 406 -60.33 32.36 56.91
N ILE A 407 -61.05 31.67 56.00
CA ILE A 407 -61.95 30.57 56.33
C ILE A 407 -61.15 29.35 56.84
N LEU A 408 -60.04 28.99 56.19
CA LEU A 408 -59.14 27.91 56.62
C LEU A 408 -58.43 28.26 57.94
N LYS A 409 -58.03 29.51 58.13
CA LYS A 409 -57.40 30.01 59.37
C LYS A 409 -58.40 30.04 60.53
N ALA A 410 -59.66 30.43 60.28
CA ALA A 410 -60.74 30.35 61.27
C ALA A 410 -61.03 28.89 61.66
N ALA A 411 -61.14 27.98 60.69
CA ALA A 411 -61.34 26.55 60.93
C ALA A 411 -60.18 25.91 61.71
N SER A 412 -58.93 26.22 61.34
CA SER A 412 -57.74 25.72 62.05
C SER A 412 -57.57 26.32 63.46
N SER A 413 -57.94 27.59 63.69
CA SER A 413 -57.89 28.19 65.03
C SER A 413 -58.93 27.60 65.99
N TYR A 414 -60.10 27.18 65.48
CA TYR A 414 -61.13 26.49 66.25
C TYR A 414 -60.71 25.05 66.60
N VAL A 415 -59.98 24.37 65.70
CA VAL A 415 -59.40 23.05 65.97
C VAL A 415 -58.20 23.13 66.94
N GLY A 416 -57.39 24.19 66.85
CA GLY A 416 -56.22 24.41 67.72
C GLY A 416 -56.58 24.83 69.16
N LYS A 417 -57.66 25.60 69.37
CA LYS A 417 -58.08 26.01 70.72
C LYS A 417 -58.71 24.88 71.56
N ASN A 418 -59.32 23.87 70.94
CA ASN A 418 -59.93 22.75 71.67
C ASN A 418 -58.94 21.61 72.01
N GLY A 419 -57.66 21.75 71.64
CA GLY A 419 -56.59 20.81 72.02
C GLY A 419 -55.79 21.20 73.27
N GLU A 420 -55.91 22.45 73.75
CA GLU A 420 -55.10 22.96 74.89
C GLU A 420 -55.89 23.45 76.12
N GLU A 421 -57.23 23.40 76.15
CA GLU A 421 -57.97 23.52 77.42
C GLU A 421 -58.10 22.16 78.12
N LYS A 422 -56.98 21.76 78.70
CA LYS A 422 -56.91 20.85 79.84
C LYS A 422 -57.44 21.56 81.10
N LYS A 423 -58.25 20.80 81.85
CA LYS A 423 -58.30 20.68 83.32
C LYS A 423 -59.13 21.70 84.13
N VAL A 424 -59.70 21.14 85.21
CA VAL A 424 -60.33 21.76 86.41
C VAL A 424 -61.84 21.99 86.20
N LYS A 425 -62.80 21.45 86.96
CA LYS A 425 -62.84 20.87 88.32
C LYS A 425 -64.09 19.99 88.44
N ASN A 426 -63.95 18.85 89.12
CA ASN A 426 -65.05 18.15 89.77
C ASN A 426 -65.36 18.87 91.10
N PRO A 427 -66.63 19.02 91.51
CA PRO A 427 -66.94 18.91 92.94
C PRO A 427 -68.17 18.02 93.21
N HIS A 428 -67.98 17.09 94.15
CA HIS A 428 -68.91 16.11 94.71
C HIS A 428 -70.23 16.69 95.25
N GLU A 429 -71.33 15.92 95.18
CA GLU A 429 -72.16 15.51 96.35
C GLU A 429 -73.34 14.59 95.95
N ASN A 430 -73.12 13.28 96.09
CA ASN A 430 -73.95 12.24 96.77
C ASN A 430 -73.70 10.84 96.20
#